data_AF-I4EMD8-F1
#
_entry.id   AF-I4EMD8-F1
#
_cell.length_a   1.000
_cell.length_b   1.000
_cell.length_c   1.000
_cell.angle_alpha   90.00
_cell.angle_beta   90.00
_cell.angle_gamma   90.00
#
_symmetry.space_group_name_H-M   'P 1'
#
loop_
_entity.id
_entity.type
_entity.pdbx_description
1 polymer ?
#
loop_
_entity_poly.entity_id
_entity_poly.type
_entity_poly.pdbx_seq_one_letter_code
_entity_poly.pdbx_strand_id
1 'polypeptide(L)'
;MDADAREQRDRLRQERAFEDYWKLGTKRSVEALFRQYVAQAREQGRDTVPTLHKPDLTRWRRDYGWDERVSKRVQQQLDDDRERYEAIRKEALDQLHGLIPQALQALGEILQDRTNNATRLRAVDAVLARANLEQSPQEAAPQAPQLPQRPPENASEEEKLRWFQARQQMLKENK
;
A
#
# COMPACT_ATOMS: atom_id res chain seq x y z
N MET A 1 28.26 -30.11 38.40
CA MET A 1 27.33 -28.96 38.38
C MET A 1 27.70 -27.90 37.34
N ASP A 2 28.90 -27.92 36.72
CA ASP A 2 29.29 -26.88 35.75
C ASP A 2 28.80 -27.08 34.30
N ALA A 3 28.34 -28.29 33.94
CA ALA A 3 27.86 -28.60 32.60
C ALA A 3 26.52 -27.90 32.30
N ASP A 4 25.59 -27.97 33.24
CA ASP A 4 24.24 -27.41 33.10
C ASP A 4 24.28 -25.87 32.96
N ALA A 5 25.17 -25.21 33.71
CA ALA A 5 25.35 -23.76 33.63
C ALA A 5 25.94 -23.29 32.29
N ARG A 6 26.81 -24.10 31.66
CA ARG A 6 27.37 -23.79 30.34
C ARG A 6 26.32 -23.96 29.26
N GLU A 7 25.56 -25.05 29.30
CA GLU A 7 24.48 -25.32 28.36
C GLU A 7 23.39 -24.23 28.42
N GLN A 8 23.01 -23.79 29.62
CA GLN A 8 22.04 -22.72 29.79
C GLN A 8 22.54 -21.38 29.21
N ARG A 9 23.81 -21.03 29.42
CA ARG A 9 24.39 -19.79 28.86
C ARG A 9 24.43 -19.83 27.34
N ASP A 10 24.77 -20.98 26.76
CA ASP A 10 24.82 -21.13 25.30
C ASP A 10 23.42 -21.04 24.68
N ARG A 11 22.41 -21.63 25.34
CA ARG A 11 21.01 -21.49 24.93
C ARG A 11 20.54 -20.03 24.96
N LEU A 12 20.84 -19.29 26.02
CA LEU A 12 20.48 -17.87 26.14
C LEU A 12 21.14 -17.02 25.06
N ARG A 13 22.42 -17.28 24.75
CA ARG A 13 23.14 -16.59 23.67
C ARG A 13 22.48 -16.86 22.32
N GLN A 14 22.12 -18.11 22.08
CA GLN A 14 21.50 -18.54 20.84
C GLN A 14 20.08 -17.96 20.67
N GLU A 15 19.27 -17.92 21.73
CA GLU A 15 17.95 -17.29 21.74
C GLU A 15 18.05 -15.79 21.47
N ARG A 16 19.01 -15.11 22.12
CA ARG A 16 19.30 -13.70 21.84
C ARG A 16 19.71 -13.47 20.39
N ALA A 17 20.55 -14.36 19.83
CA ALA A 17 20.98 -14.26 18.43
C ALA A 17 19.82 -14.45 17.44
N PHE A 18 18.84 -15.30 17.77
CA PHE A 18 17.61 -15.42 17.00
C PHE A 18 16.78 -14.14 17.05
N GLU A 19 16.60 -13.51 18.22
CA GLU A 19 15.83 -12.26 18.31
C GLU A 19 16.52 -11.11 17.57
N ASP A 20 17.85 -11.03 17.62
CA ASP A 20 18.60 -10.05 16.83
C ASP A 20 18.49 -10.33 15.32
N TYR A 21 18.54 -11.60 14.91
CA TYR A 21 18.27 -12.01 13.53
C TYR A 21 16.86 -11.57 13.11
N TRP A 22 15.84 -11.81 13.92
CA TRP A 22 14.46 -11.40 13.64
C TRP A 22 14.32 -9.88 13.43
N LYS A 23 14.96 -9.09 14.30
CA LYS A 23 14.94 -7.61 14.25
C LYS A 23 15.55 -7.02 12.97
N LEU A 24 16.37 -7.76 12.23
CA LEU A 24 16.89 -7.33 10.93
C LEU A 24 15.79 -7.18 9.85
N GLY A 25 14.60 -7.74 10.06
CA GLY A 25 13.47 -7.58 9.15
C GLY A 25 13.74 -8.09 7.74
N THR A 26 13.45 -7.30 6.71
CA THR A 26 13.61 -7.73 5.30
C THR A 26 15.06 -7.94 4.87
N LYS A 27 16.04 -7.37 5.59
CA LYS A 27 17.48 -7.50 5.31
C LYS A 27 18.13 -8.67 6.08
N ARG A 28 17.31 -9.56 6.63
CA ARG A 28 17.71 -10.75 7.38
C ARG A 28 18.72 -11.61 6.60
N SER A 29 19.93 -11.71 7.15
CA SER A 29 20.95 -12.67 6.71
C SER A 29 21.98 -12.86 7.81
N VAL A 30 22.65 -14.02 7.83
CA VAL A 30 23.76 -14.28 8.77
C VAL A 30 24.88 -13.24 8.58
N GLU A 31 25.11 -12.81 7.34
CA GLU A 31 26.10 -11.79 7.01
C GLU A 31 25.74 -10.41 7.56
N ALA A 32 24.47 -10.01 7.48
CA ALA A 32 24.00 -8.76 8.06
C ALA A 32 24.11 -8.79 9.60
N LEU A 33 23.70 -9.88 10.24
CA LEU A 33 23.81 -10.07 11.68
C LEU A 33 25.26 -10.02 12.15
N PHE A 34 26.15 -10.72 11.44
CA PHE A 34 27.57 -10.75 11.78
C PHE A 34 28.20 -9.37 11.67
N ARG A 35 27.92 -8.61 10.60
CA ARG A 35 28.40 -7.23 10.45
C ARG A 35 27.90 -6.31 11.57
N GLN A 36 26.63 -6.45 11.97
CA GLN A 36 26.07 -5.72 13.10
C GLN A 36 26.80 -6.07 14.41
N TYR A 37 27.09 -7.35 14.66
CA TYR A 37 27.81 -7.78 15.85
C TYR A 37 29.26 -7.28 15.88
N VAL A 38 29.96 -7.27 14.75
CA VAL A 38 31.30 -6.70 14.66
C VAL A 38 31.30 -5.20 14.96
N ALA A 39 30.32 -4.46 14.43
CA ALA A 39 30.19 -3.03 14.72
C ALA A 39 29.87 -2.79 16.20
N GLN A 40 28.86 -3.48 16.74
CA GLN A 40 28.45 -3.33 18.14
C GLN A 40 29.55 -3.72 19.12
N ALA A 41 30.29 -4.80 18.85
CA ALA A 41 31.40 -5.21 19.71
C ALA A 41 32.56 -4.21 19.72
N ARG A 42 32.77 -3.46 18.62
CA ARG A 42 33.77 -2.39 18.56
C ARG A 42 33.36 -1.17 19.38
N GLU A 43 32.07 -0.82 19.37
CA GLU A 43 31.55 0.37 20.06
C GLU A 43 31.28 0.14 21.55
N GLN A 44 30.71 -1.02 21.90
CA GLN A 44 30.15 -1.29 23.22
C GLN A 44 30.86 -2.44 23.96
N GLY A 45 31.78 -3.13 23.28
CA GLY A 45 32.55 -4.25 23.83
C GLY A 45 31.98 -5.64 23.51
N ARG A 46 32.83 -6.66 23.63
CA ARG A 46 32.55 -8.05 23.20
C ARG A 46 31.33 -8.68 23.87
N ASP A 47 31.09 -8.36 25.14
CA ASP A 47 30.04 -8.99 25.96
C ASP A 47 28.63 -8.55 25.57
N THR A 48 28.52 -7.52 24.74
CA THR A 48 27.23 -7.02 24.24
C THR A 48 26.63 -7.92 23.17
N VAL A 49 27.42 -8.78 22.52
CA VAL A 49 26.96 -9.62 21.41
C VAL A 49 27.11 -11.12 21.71
N PRO A 50 26.15 -11.98 21.30
CA PRO A 50 26.19 -13.41 21.56
C PRO A 50 27.44 -14.12 21.04
N THR A 51 27.89 -13.81 19.83
CA THR A 51 29.09 -14.40 19.22
C THR A 51 29.72 -13.46 18.20
N LEU A 52 31.04 -13.54 18.04
CA LEU A 52 31.81 -12.93 16.94
C LEU A 52 32.35 -14.02 15.99
N HIS A 53 31.84 -15.24 16.09
CA HIS A 53 32.23 -16.34 15.23
C HIS A 53 31.09 -16.65 14.25
N LYS A 54 31.26 -16.23 12.99
CA LYS A 54 30.24 -16.39 11.93
C LYS A 54 29.80 -17.85 11.70
N PRO A 55 30.67 -18.87 11.80
CA PRO A 55 30.23 -20.27 11.71
C PRO A 55 29.20 -20.65 12.78
N ASP A 56 29.27 -20.08 13.99
CA ASP A 56 28.30 -20.37 15.06
C ASP A 56 26.91 -19.87 14.67
N LEU A 57 26.81 -18.65 14.11
CA LEU A 57 25.55 -18.10 13.62
C LEU A 57 24.97 -18.94 12.49
N THR A 58 25.82 -19.44 11.60
CA THR A 58 25.42 -20.29 10.48
C THR A 58 24.87 -21.63 11.00
N ARG A 59 25.60 -22.25 11.94
CA ARG A 59 25.17 -23.48 12.62
C ARG A 59 23.86 -23.26 13.35
N TRP A 60 23.73 -22.20 14.15
CA TRP A 60 22.52 -21.92 14.90
C TRP A 60 21.31 -21.66 14.00
N ARG A 61 21.49 -20.93 12.90
CA ARG A 61 20.43 -20.72 11.91
C ARG A 61 19.89 -22.03 11.37
N ARG A 62 20.78 -22.96 11.03
CA ARG A 62 20.44 -24.27 10.45
C ARG A 62 19.85 -25.21 11.50
N ASP A 63 20.58 -25.46 12.57
CA ASP A 63 20.27 -26.51 13.55
C ASP A 63 19.00 -26.18 14.36
N TYR A 64 18.65 -24.90 14.48
CA TYR A 64 17.45 -24.44 15.21
C TYR A 64 16.39 -23.81 14.31
N GLY A 65 16.48 -24.05 13.00
CA GLY A 65 15.43 -23.70 12.03
C GLY A 65 14.98 -22.25 12.11
N TRP A 66 15.92 -21.30 12.16
CA TRP A 66 15.56 -19.89 12.36
C TRP A 66 14.60 -19.40 11.27
N ASP A 67 14.83 -19.79 10.02
CA ASP A 67 13.95 -19.37 8.91
C ASP A 67 12.53 -19.91 9.08
N GLU A 68 12.35 -21.14 9.57
CA GLU A 68 11.02 -21.71 9.86
C GLU A 68 10.36 -20.96 11.02
N ARG A 69 11.10 -20.68 12.09
CA ARG A 69 10.60 -19.91 13.24
C ARG A 69 10.18 -18.49 12.84
N VAL A 70 10.96 -17.85 11.98
CA VAL A 70 10.64 -16.54 11.39
C VAL A 70 9.35 -16.62 10.59
N SER A 71 9.21 -17.61 9.70
CA SER A 71 7.99 -17.79 8.90
C SER A 71 6.75 -18.03 9.76
N LYS A 72 6.86 -18.86 10.82
CA LYS A 72 5.76 -19.08 11.78
C LYS A 72 5.36 -17.78 12.49
N ARG A 73 6.32 -16.99 12.94
CA ARG A 73 6.06 -15.71 13.61
C ARG A 73 5.43 -14.69 12.67
N VAL A 74 5.88 -14.62 11.41
CA VAL A 74 5.26 -13.76 10.38
C VAL A 74 3.82 -14.18 10.13
N GLN A 75 3.56 -15.47 9.96
CA GLN A 75 2.21 -15.97 9.72
C GLN A 75 1.29 -15.63 10.89
N GLN A 76 1.73 -15.88 12.13
CA GLN A 76 0.97 -15.52 13.32
C GLN A 76 0.69 -14.02 13.39
N GLN A 77 1.67 -13.17 13.07
CA GLN A 77 1.46 -11.72 13.04
C GLN A 77 0.45 -11.30 11.97
N LEU A 78 0.47 -11.93 10.79
CA LEU A 78 -0.50 -11.68 9.73
C LEU A 78 -1.91 -12.11 10.13
N ASP A 79 -2.04 -13.25 10.82
CA ASP A 79 -3.31 -13.75 11.33
C ASP A 79 -3.87 -12.79 12.41
N ASP A 80 -3.03 -12.35 13.36
CA ASP A 80 -3.39 -11.35 14.38
C ASP A 80 -3.83 -10.02 13.75
N ASP A 81 -3.09 -9.53 12.75
CA ASP A 81 -3.40 -8.28 12.05
C ASP A 81 -4.69 -8.41 11.23
N ARG A 82 -4.97 -9.58 10.65
CA ARG A 82 -6.22 -9.86 9.97
C ARG A 82 -7.40 -9.85 10.94
N GLU A 83 -7.27 -10.51 12.09
CA GLU A 83 -8.32 -10.51 13.12
C GLU A 83 -8.63 -9.10 13.62
N ARG A 84 -7.60 -8.28 13.85
CA ARG A 84 -7.76 -6.86 14.22
C ARG A 84 -8.46 -6.06 13.14
N TYR A 85 -8.07 -6.25 11.88
CA TYR A 85 -8.73 -5.59 10.75
C TYR A 85 -10.21 -5.98 10.66
N GLU A 86 -10.53 -7.27 10.82
CA GLU A 86 -11.92 -7.75 10.82
C GLU A 86 -12.73 -7.18 11.99
N ALA A 87 -12.12 -7.03 13.18
CA ALA A 87 -12.76 -6.40 14.33
C ALA A 87 -13.08 -4.92 14.06
N ILE A 88 -12.09 -4.14 13.60
CA ILE A 88 -12.28 -2.72 13.25
C ILE A 88 -13.34 -2.57 12.15
N ARG A 89 -13.31 -3.44 11.14
CA ARG A 89 -14.29 -3.42 10.05
C ARG A 89 -15.71 -3.66 10.58
N LYS A 90 -15.91 -4.63 11.47
CA LYS A 90 -17.23 -4.89 12.07
C LYS A 90 -17.71 -3.69 12.88
N GLU A 91 -16.86 -3.16 13.75
CA GLU A 91 -17.20 -1.98 14.56
C GLU A 91 -17.57 -0.77 13.70
N ALA A 92 -16.80 -0.49 12.65
CA ALA A 92 -17.09 0.60 11.72
C ALA A 92 -18.43 0.39 10.98
N LEU A 93 -18.74 -0.84 10.56
CA LEU A 93 -20.01 -1.16 9.91
C LEU A 93 -21.19 -1.04 10.88
N ASP A 94 -21.04 -1.45 12.13
CA ASP A 94 -22.08 -1.34 13.16
C ASP A 94 -22.37 0.14 13.49
N GLN A 95 -21.32 0.97 13.60
CA GLN A 95 -21.48 2.42 13.78
C GLN A 95 -22.19 3.06 12.59
N LEU A 96 -21.80 2.71 11.36
CA LEU A 96 -22.47 3.20 10.14
C LEU A 96 -23.94 2.76 10.10
N HIS A 97 -24.23 1.52 10.46
CA HIS A 97 -25.60 1.01 10.52
C HIS A 97 -26.47 1.80 11.49
N GLY A 98 -25.93 2.22 12.64
CA GLY A 98 -26.65 3.08 13.59
C GLY A 98 -26.88 4.52 13.09
N LEU A 99 -25.97 5.05 12.27
CA LEU A 99 -26.04 6.42 11.77
C LEU A 99 -26.94 6.56 10.53
N ILE A 100 -27.08 5.53 9.70
CA ILE A 100 -27.90 5.55 8.49
C ILE A 100 -29.37 5.94 8.78
N PRO A 101 -30.07 5.32 9.76
CA PRO A 101 -31.44 5.69 10.09
C PRO A 101 -31.57 7.14 10.56
N GLN A 102 -30.62 7.64 11.35
CA GLN A 102 -30.63 9.02 11.84
C GLN A 102 -30.44 10.02 10.69
N ALA A 103 -29.52 9.72 9.78
CA ALA A 103 -29.31 10.52 8.59
C ALA A 103 -30.55 10.53 7.67
N LEU A 104 -31.19 9.37 7.47
CA LEU A 104 -32.42 9.25 6.69
C LEU A 104 -33.59 10.01 7.34
N GLN A 105 -33.71 9.95 8.66
CA GLN A 105 -34.74 10.69 9.39
C GLN A 105 -34.53 12.20 9.28
N ALA A 106 -33.30 12.70 9.50
CA ALA A 106 -32.98 14.11 9.35
C ALA A 106 -33.21 14.61 7.90
N LEU A 107 -32.87 13.80 6.89
CA LEU A 107 -33.21 14.09 5.49
C LEU A 107 -34.72 14.15 5.26
N GLY A 108 -35.47 13.22 5.86
CA GLY A 108 -36.94 13.21 5.82
C GLY A 108 -37.54 14.48 6.41
N GLU A 109 -37.05 14.92 7.56
CA GLU A 109 -37.47 16.17 8.21
C GLU A 109 -37.17 17.40 7.34
N ILE A 110 -35.96 17.50 6.77
CA ILE A 110 -35.60 18.57 5.85
C ILE A 110 -36.50 18.57 4.60
N LEU A 111 -36.79 17.40 4.03
CA LEU A 111 -37.64 17.27 2.84
C LEU A 111 -39.11 17.59 3.12
N GLN A 112 -39.58 17.36 4.35
CA GLN A 112 -40.95 17.66 4.78
C GLN A 112 -41.13 19.12 5.19
N ASP A 113 -40.07 19.83 5.55
CA ASP A 113 -40.14 21.26 5.87
C ASP A 113 -40.48 22.09 4.62
N ARG A 114 -41.74 22.54 4.57
CA ARG A 114 -42.28 23.33 3.44
C ARG A 114 -41.83 24.79 3.46
N THR A 115 -41.20 25.26 4.53
CA THR A 115 -40.86 26.68 4.70
C THR A 115 -39.58 27.09 3.99
N ASN A 116 -38.66 26.16 3.70
CA ASN A 116 -37.36 26.47 3.12
C ASN A 116 -37.00 25.61 1.89
N ASN A 117 -37.59 25.95 0.74
CA ASN A 117 -37.36 25.25 -0.54
C ASN A 117 -35.89 25.23 -0.98
N ALA A 118 -35.09 26.24 -0.65
CA ALA A 118 -33.68 26.30 -1.04
C ALA A 118 -32.85 25.21 -0.33
N THR A 119 -33.12 24.97 0.95
CA THR A 119 -32.46 23.90 1.73
C THR A 119 -32.88 22.52 1.23
N ARG A 120 -34.14 22.35 0.84
CA ARG A 120 -34.64 21.11 0.24
C ARG A 120 -33.98 20.76 -1.08
N LEU A 121 -33.88 21.72 -2.00
CA LEU A 121 -33.23 21.50 -3.30
C LEU A 121 -31.77 21.09 -3.11
N ARG A 122 -31.02 21.79 -2.24
CA ARG A 122 -29.63 21.41 -1.91
C ARG A 122 -29.52 20.01 -1.31
N ALA A 123 -30.48 19.60 -0.48
CA ALA A 123 -30.49 18.25 0.09
C ALA A 123 -30.77 17.17 -0.98
N VAL A 124 -31.68 17.44 -1.93
CA VAL A 124 -31.95 16.54 -3.07
C VAL A 124 -30.75 16.45 -4.01
N ASP A 125 -30.16 17.58 -4.40
CA ASP A 125 -28.98 17.62 -5.28
C ASP A 125 -27.80 16.86 -4.64
N ALA A 126 -27.59 17.02 -3.34
CA ALA A 126 -26.55 16.31 -2.61
C ALA A 126 -26.78 14.78 -2.58
N VAL A 127 -28.05 14.33 -2.55
CA VAL A 127 -28.40 12.90 -2.61
C VAL A 127 -28.22 12.35 -4.02
N LEU A 128 -28.66 13.07 -5.05
CA LEU A 128 -28.53 12.68 -6.46
C LEU A 128 -27.05 12.59 -6.89
N ALA A 129 -26.24 13.58 -6.50
CA ALA A 129 -24.80 13.59 -6.75
C ALA A 129 -24.09 12.41 -6.09
N ARG A 130 -24.45 12.06 -4.84
CA ARG A 130 -23.87 10.89 -4.13
C ARG A 130 -24.34 9.55 -4.67
N ALA A 131 -25.56 9.48 -5.22
CA ALA A 131 -26.09 8.27 -5.85
C ALA A 131 -25.50 8.02 -7.24
N ASN A 132 -24.61 8.90 -7.74
CA ASN A 132 -24.09 8.87 -9.12
C ASN A 132 -25.21 8.89 -10.18
N LEU A 133 -26.42 9.35 -9.82
CA LEU A 133 -27.57 9.40 -10.72
C LEU A 133 -27.55 10.65 -11.62
N GLU A 134 -26.61 11.59 -11.40
CA GLU A 134 -26.45 12.79 -12.23
C GLU A 134 -25.51 12.61 -13.43
N GLN A 135 -24.82 11.47 -13.57
CA GLN A 135 -24.04 11.22 -14.78
C GLN A 135 -24.88 10.45 -15.80
N SER A 136 -25.61 11.19 -16.64
CA SER A 136 -25.72 10.78 -18.03
C SER A 136 -24.33 10.99 -18.65
N PRO A 137 -23.56 9.95 -18.97
CA PRO A 137 -22.32 10.13 -19.70
C PRO A 137 -22.73 10.50 -21.13
N GLN A 138 -22.47 11.74 -21.55
CA GLN A 138 -22.06 11.92 -22.93
C GLN A 138 -20.78 11.10 -23.08
N GLU A 139 -20.96 9.90 -23.58
CA GLU A 139 -19.94 8.94 -23.94
C GLU A 139 -18.95 9.67 -24.85
N ALA A 140 -17.79 10.02 -24.29
CA ALA A 140 -16.68 10.54 -25.04
C ALA A 140 -16.23 9.43 -25.97
N ALA A 141 -16.77 9.43 -27.19
CA ALA A 141 -16.31 8.59 -28.27
C ALA A 141 -14.77 8.71 -28.35
N PRO A 142 -14.03 7.59 -28.49
CA PRO A 142 -12.58 7.63 -28.61
C PRO A 142 -12.21 8.63 -29.71
N GLN A 143 -11.42 9.65 -29.36
CA GLN A 143 -11.01 10.68 -30.31
C GLN A 143 -10.32 10.00 -31.49
N ALA A 144 -10.98 10.04 -32.65
CA ALA A 144 -10.35 9.67 -33.90
C ALA A 144 -9.07 10.51 -34.09
N PRO A 145 -8.00 9.95 -34.69
CA PRO A 145 -6.75 10.69 -34.91
C PRO A 145 -7.05 12.02 -35.59
N GLN A 146 -6.73 13.12 -34.89
CA GLN A 146 -7.02 14.46 -35.38
C GLN A 146 -6.16 14.75 -36.60
N LEU A 147 -6.79 14.92 -37.76
CA LEU A 147 -6.10 15.36 -38.97
C LEU A 147 -5.52 16.78 -38.74
N PRO A 148 -4.34 17.08 -39.29
CA PRO A 148 -3.76 18.42 -39.18
C PRO A 148 -4.74 19.46 -39.73
N GLN A 149 -5.01 20.51 -38.95
CA GLN A 149 -5.94 21.57 -39.32
C GLN A 149 -5.52 22.24 -40.62
N ARG A 150 -6.48 22.54 -41.49
CA ARG A 150 -6.22 23.19 -42.78
C ARG A 150 -5.63 24.58 -42.51
N PRO A 151 -4.51 24.97 -43.17
CA PRO A 151 -3.95 26.29 -43.02
C PRO A 151 -4.95 27.36 -43.49
N PRO A 152 -4.92 28.56 -42.90
CA PRO A 152 -5.84 29.65 -43.24
C PRO A 152 -5.66 30.09 -44.71
N GLU A 153 -6.69 30.69 -45.31
CA GLU A 153 -6.70 30.97 -46.76
C GLU A 153 -5.55 31.88 -47.22
N ASN A 154 -5.10 32.76 -46.32
CA ASN A 154 -3.98 33.68 -46.49
C ASN A 154 -2.59 33.06 -46.21
N ALA A 155 -2.51 31.76 -45.92
CA ALA A 155 -1.23 31.09 -45.70
C ALA A 155 -0.37 31.07 -46.97
N SER A 156 0.94 31.13 -46.76
CA SER A 156 1.94 31.05 -47.83
C SER A 156 1.86 29.71 -48.57
N GLU A 157 2.33 29.67 -49.82
CA GLU A 157 2.34 28.43 -50.60
C GLU A 157 3.17 27.33 -49.95
N GLU A 158 4.25 27.68 -49.25
CA GLU A 158 5.09 26.75 -48.51
C GLU A 158 4.35 26.10 -47.33
N GLU A 159 3.54 26.87 -46.58
CA GLU A 159 2.72 26.34 -45.49
C GLU A 159 1.61 25.43 -46.00
N LYS A 160 1.00 25.78 -47.14
CA LYS A 160 0.00 24.94 -47.82
C LYS A 160 0.63 23.62 -48.29
N LEU A 161 1.86 23.67 -48.82
CA LEU A 161 2.59 22.48 -49.27
C LEU A 161 2.97 21.56 -48.10
N ARG A 162 3.44 22.13 -46.97
CA ARG A 162 3.78 21.37 -45.75
C ARG A 162 2.56 20.68 -45.16
N TRP A 163 1.42 21.37 -45.08
CA TRP A 163 0.17 20.78 -44.63
C TRP A 163 -0.27 19.61 -45.53
N PHE A 164 -0.16 19.78 -46.85
CA PHE A 164 -0.52 18.74 -47.81
C PHE A 164 0.35 17.49 -47.66
N GLN A 165 1.67 17.67 -47.48
CA GLN A 165 2.60 16.55 -47.25
C GLN A 165 2.34 15.83 -45.93
N ALA A 166 2.13 16.56 -44.83
CA ALA A 166 1.81 15.98 -43.53
C ALA A 166 0.49 15.18 -43.56
N ARG A 167 -0.51 15.68 -44.28
CA ARG A 167 -1.80 14.98 -44.47
C ARG A 167 -1.64 13.70 -45.29
N GLN A 168 -0.79 13.70 -46.31
CA GLN A 168 -0.52 12.51 -47.13
C GLN A 168 0.23 11.41 -46.35
N GLN A 169 1.16 11.78 -45.47
CA GLN A 169 1.85 10.81 -44.61
C GLN A 169 0.90 10.14 -43.61
N MET A 170 0.07 10.92 -42.91
CA MET A 170 -0.95 10.39 -41.98
C MET A 170 -1.97 9.44 -42.65
N LEU A 171 -2.29 9.68 -43.93
CA LEU A 171 -3.17 8.79 -44.71
C LEU A 171 -2.49 7.49 -45.16
N LYS A 172 -1.15 7.48 -45.26
CA LYS A 172 -0.38 6.28 -45.57
C LYS A 172 -0.13 5.41 -44.34
N GLU A 173 0.04 6.02 -43.17
CA GLU A 173 0.28 5.30 -41.90
C GLU A 173 -0.99 4.66 -41.31
N ASN A 174 -2.18 5.12 -41.71
CA ASN A 174 -3.48 4.57 -41.28
C ASN A 174 -4.11 3.59 -42.30
N LYS A 175 -3.35 3.07 -43.26
CA LYS A 175 -3.76 2.00 -44.19
C LYS A 175 -2.93 0.75 -43.94
#